data_AF-A0A660W1X8-F1
#
_entry.id   AF-A0A660W1X8-F1
#
_cell.length_a   1.000
_cell.length_b   1.000
_cell.length_c   1.000
_cell.angle_alpha   90.00
_cell.angle_beta   90.00
_cell.angle_gamma   90.00
#
_symmetry.space_group_name_H-M   'P 1'
#
loop_
_entity.id
_entity.type
_entity.pdbx_description
1 polymer ?
#
loop_
_entity_poly.entity_id
_entity_poly.type
_entity_poly.pdbx_seq_one_letter_code
_entity_poly.pdbx_strand_id
1 'polypeptide(L)'
;FENDVVLDPFLGSGTTSWVAKKLERNSIGYEISPEFLPLIEEKLDIRQKMILDDFDCEIIHQNKANIDYREAIKQLPYIFKDPVEFDKKVDPRKLQFGSKINNHNSKREKYYRVKNVISPERLIIGDGLKVRLLGIRKKPHKTHQAIEFLRDKTRGQKVFMKFDTIKYDESNNLLCYMYLQNKTFLNAHLIKQGLVDVDTSLDYKFKDRFLTTAGSN
;
A
#
# COMPACT_ATOMS: atom_id res chain seq x y z
N PHE A 1 32.26 -10.36 21.27
CA PHE A 1 33.72 -10.50 21.29
C PHE A 1 34.23 -10.55 19.85
N GLU A 2 35.53 -10.31 19.65
CA GLU A 2 36.21 -10.59 18.39
C GLU A 2 36.03 -12.08 18.05
N ASN A 3 35.95 -12.45 16.76
CA ASN A 3 35.70 -13.82 16.27
C ASN A 3 34.31 -14.45 16.57
N ASP A 4 33.41 -13.76 17.28
CA ASP A 4 32.03 -14.23 17.45
C ASP A 4 31.29 -14.33 16.10
N VAL A 5 30.26 -15.18 16.05
CA VAL A 5 29.40 -15.34 14.88
C VAL A 5 28.11 -14.55 15.05
N VAL A 6 27.84 -13.64 14.11
CA VAL A 6 26.57 -12.93 14.01
C VAL A 6 25.68 -13.63 12.98
N LEU A 7 24.46 -14.01 13.38
CA LEU A 7 23.46 -14.56 12.47
C LEU A 7 22.41 -13.49 12.14
N ASP A 8 22.30 -13.15 10.86
CA ASP A 8 21.27 -12.27 10.33
C ASP A 8 20.28 -13.02 9.42
N PRO A 9 19.09 -13.41 9.92
CA PRO A 9 18.09 -14.10 9.11
C PRO A 9 17.42 -13.20 8.06
N PHE A 10 17.67 -11.89 8.07
CA PHE A 10 17.08 -10.90 7.15
C PHE A 10 18.15 -9.90 6.68
N LEU A 11 19.17 -10.42 6.00
CA LEU A 11 20.39 -9.70 5.65
C LEU A 11 20.13 -8.38 4.90
N GLY A 12 19.10 -8.32 4.04
CA GLY A 12 18.71 -7.13 3.30
C GLY A 12 19.89 -6.56 2.52
N SER A 13 20.24 -5.29 2.79
CA SER A 13 21.39 -4.64 2.14
C SER A 13 22.78 -5.07 2.66
N GLY A 14 22.86 -5.99 3.62
CA GLY A 14 24.14 -6.48 4.15
C GLY A 14 24.78 -5.62 5.24
N THR A 15 24.04 -4.69 5.86
CA THR A 15 24.58 -3.80 6.90
C THR A 15 25.16 -4.57 8.09
N THR A 16 24.47 -5.62 8.54
CA THR A 16 24.90 -6.43 9.69
C THR A 16 26.24 -7.08 9.41
N SER A 17 26.40 -7.72 8.24
CA SER A 17 27.68 -8.32 7.83
C SER A 17 28.78 -7.30 7.66
N TRP A 18 28.47 -6.09 7.16
CA TRP A 18 29.46 -5.02 7.04
C TRP A 18 29.96 -4.51 8.40
N VAL A 19 29.05 -4.34 9.37
CA VAL A 19 29.42 -3.98 10.74
C VAL A 19 30.22 -5.12 11.39
N ALA A 20 29.82 -6.37 11.18
CA ALA A 20 30.55 -7.53 11.68
C ALA A 20 31.99 -7.57 11.13
N LYS A 21 32.17 -7.33 9.81
CA LYS A 21 33.49 -7.19 9.17
C LYS A 21 34.35 -6.13 9.88
N LYS A 22 33.78 -4.94 10.13
CA LYS A 22 34.50 -3.84 10.80
C LYS A 22 34.85 -4.09 12.27
N LEU A 23 34.14 -5.01 12.91
CA LEU A 23 34.35 -5.38 14.31
C LEU A 23 35.14 -6.69 14.46
N GLU A 24 35.76 -7.18 13.37
CA GLU A 24 36.56 -8.41 13.36
C GLU A 24 35.74 -9.61 13.88
N ARG A 25 34.51 -9.75 13.35
CA ARG A 25 33.57 -10.83 13.66
C ARG A 25 33.17 -11.60 12.41
N ASN A 26 32.77 -12.84 12.64
CA ASN A 26 32.14 -13.69 11.64
C ASN A 26 30.67 -13.31 11.45
N SER A 27 30.15 -13.44 10.23
CA SER A 27 28.74 -13.17 9.93
C SER A 27 28.16 -14.20 8.97
N ILE A 28 26.94 -14.65 9.26
CA ILE A 28 26.13 -15.51 8.40
C ILE A 28 24.81 -14.79 8.15
N GLY A 29 24.45 -14.60 6.90
CA GLY A 29 23.25 -13.87 6.51
C GLY A 29 22.38 -14.63 5.53
N TYR A 30 21.06 -14.59 5.72
CA TYR A 30 20.09 -15.11 4.77
C TYR A 30 19.33 -13.96 4.10
N GLU A 31 19.24 -14.00 2.77
CA GLU A 31 18.40 -13.09 1.99
C GLU A 31 17.65 -13.87 0.91
N ILE A 32 16.34 -13.66 0.83
CA ILE A 32 15.47 -14.36 -0.12
C ILE A 32 15.39 -13.62 -1.46
N SER A 33 15.61 -12.32 -1.44
CA SER A 33 15.48 -11.45 -2.60
C SER A 33 16.84 -11.30 -3.30
N PRO A 34 17.00 -11.88 -4.51
CA PRO A 34 18.26 -11.82 -5.25
C PRO A 34 18.63 -10.39 -5.69
N GLU A 35 17.68 -9.44 -5.65
CA GLU A 35 17.90 -8.04 -6.00
C GLU A 35 18.86 -7.31 -5.04
N PHE A 36 19.00 -7.81 -3.81
CA PHE A 36 19.94 -7.25 -2.85
C PHE A 36 21.37 -7.73 -3.06
N LEU A 37 21.59 -8.81 -3.84
CA LEU A 37 22.92 -9.40 -4.02
C LEU A 37 23.97 -8.38 -4.53
N PRO A 38 23.70 -7.56 -5.56
CA PRO A 38 24.67 -6.55 -6.01
C PRO A 38 25.00 -5.52 -4.92
N LEU A 39 24.01 -5.14 -4.11
CA LEU A 39 24.19 -4.17 -3.02
C LEU A 39 25.00 -4.77 -1.87
N ILE A 40 24.78 -6.04 -1.54
CA ILE A 40 25.56 -6.77 -0.54
C ILE A 40 27.02 -6.87 -1.00
N GLU A 41 27.25 -7.26 -2.26
CA GLU A 41 28.59 -7.38 -2.85
C GLU A 41 29.35 -6.04 -2.87
N GLU A 42 28.66 -4.96 -3.22
CA GLU A 42 29.21 -3.61 -3.16
C GLU A 42 29.55 -3.22 -1.72
N LYS A 43 28.63 -3.45 -0.78
CA LYS A 43 28.80 -3.02 0.61
C LYS A 43 29.89 -3.78 1.35
N LEU A 44 30.08 -5.05 1.05
CA LEU A 44 31.14 -5.89 1.62
C LEU A 44 32.47 -5.77 0.85
N ASP A 45 32.52 -4.94 -0.20
CA ASP A 45 33.67 -4.75 -1.08
C ASP A 45 34.19 -6.05 -1.72
N ILE A 46 33.30 -7.04 -1.93
CA ILE A 46 33.67 -8.38 -2.45
C ILE A 46 34.36 -8.29 -3.82
N ARG A 47 33.96 -7.31 -4.63
CA ARG A 47 34.45 -7.12 -6.00
C ARG A 47 35.79 -6.37 -6.07
N GLN A 48 36.18 -5.69 -4.99
CA GLN A 48 37.45 -4.98 -4.88
C GLN A 48 38.32 -5.70 -3.86
N LYS A 49 38.81 -6.89 -4.22
CA LYS A 49 39.87 -7.54 -3.44
C LYS A 49 41.11 -6.65 -3.45
N MET A 50 41.22 -5.76 -2.47
CA MET A 50 42.50 -5.17 -2.14
C MET A 50 43.41 -6.29 -1.62
N ILE A 51 44.68 -6.24 -2.00
CA ILE A 51 45.71 -7.26 -1.72
C ILE A 51 45.95 -7.48 -0.20
N LEU A 52 45.26 -6.72 0.66
CA LEU A 52 45.45 -6.59 2.10
C LEU A 52 44.22 -7.00 2.95
N ASP A 53 43.13 -7.47 2.35
CA ASP A 53 41.93 -7.87 3.10
C ASP A 53 41.96 -9.38 3.44
N ASP A 54 42.25 -9.72 4.70
CA ASP A 54 42.17 -11.09 5.28
C ASP A 54 40.70 -11.48 5.60
N PHE A 55 39.80 -11.36 4.61
CA PHE A 55 38.40 -11.75 4.81
C PHE A 55 37.90 -12.70 3.70
N ASP A 56 37.46 -13.88 4.12
CA ASP A 56 36.83 -14.87 3.26
C ASP A 56 35.31 -14.64 3.21
N CYS A 57 34.78 -14.54 1.99
CA CYS A 57 33.35 -14.41 1.75
C CYS A 57 32.87 -15.50 0.79
N GLU A 58 31.83 -16.23 1.20
CA GLU A 58 31.16 -17.24 0.38
C GLU A 58 29.69 -16.85 0.18
N ILE A 59 29.22 -16.91 -1.06
CA ILE A 59 27.81 -16.69 -1.41
C ILE A 59 27.23 -18.02 -1.88
N ILE A 60 26.29 -18.56 -1.09
CA ILE A 60 25.64 -19.85 -1.37
C ILE A 60 24.22 -19.60 -1.88
N HIS A 61 23.93 -20.08 -3.08
CA HIS A 61 22.58 -20.07 -3.64
C HIS A 61 21.84 -21.36 -3.29
N GLN A 62 20.76 -21.25 -2.52
CA GLN A 62 19.92 -22.40 -2.22
C GLN A 62 19.07 -22.77 -3.45
N ASN A 63 19.24 -23.99 -3.95
CA ASN A 63 18.34 -24.55 -4.97
C ASN A 63 16.93 -24.70 -4.39
N LYS A 64 15.90 -24.43 -5.19
CA LYS A 64 14.51 -24.62 -4.78
C LYS A 64 14.29 -26.09 -4.41
N ALA A 65 14.16 -26.36 -3.11
CA ALA A 65 13.73 -27.65 -2.64
C ALA A 65 12.25 -27.84 -3.02
N ASN A 66 11.90 -28.98 -3.61
CA ASN A 66 10.52 -29.34 -3.94
C ASN A 66 9.79 -29.84 -2.68
N ILE A 67 9.75 -28.99 -1.65
CA ILE A 67 9.14 -29.31 -0.35
C ILE A 67 7.81 -28.57 -0.28
N ASP A 68 6.73 -29.32 -0.05
CA ASP A 68 5.44 -28.71 0.31
C ASP A 68 5.48 -28.31 1.80
N TYR A 69 5.81 -27.05 2.04
CA TYR A 69 5.84 -26.48 3.39
C TYR A 69 4.51 -26.60 4.13
N ARG A 70 3.37 -26.70 3.43
CA ARG A 70 2.06 -26.87 4.10
C ARG A 70 1.96 -28.22 4.77
N GLU A 71 2.43 -29.27 4.10
CA GLU A 71 2.45 -30.62 4.67
C GLU A 71 3.52 -30.72 5.77
N ALA A 72 4.70 -30.11 5.58
CA ALA A 72 5.74 -30.07 6.61
C ALA A 72 5.27 -29.39 7.90
N ILE A 73 4.54 -28.27 7.80
CA ILE A 73 4.01 -27.54 8.96
C ILE A 73 2.99 -28.39 9.74
N LYS A 74 2.17 -29.21 9.06
CA LYS A 74 1.19 -30.10 9.72
C LYS A 74 1.84 -31.17 10.59
N GLN A 75 3.06 -31.58 10.25
CA GLN A 75 3.83 -32.60 10.99
C GLN A 75 4.56 -32.02 12.21
N LEU A 76 4.53 -30.70 12.40
CA LEU A 76 5.17 -30.07 13.57
C LEU A 76 4.39 -30.40 14.85
N PRO A 77 5.11 -30.66 15.96
CA PRO A 77 4.47 -30.99 17.24
C PRO A 77 3.61 -29.85 17.80
N TYR A 78 3.85 -28.63 17.33
CA TYR A 78 3.10 -27.45 17.72
C TYR A 78 2.85 -26.54 16.52
N ILE A 79 1.59 -26.13 16.36
CA ILE A 79 1.15 -25.17 15.35
C ILE A 79 0.46 -24.03 16.09
N PHE A 80 1.12 -22.87 16.15
CA PHE A 80 0.53 -21.68 16.72
C PHE A 80 -0.72 -21.26 15.93
N LYS A 81 -1.83 -21.11 16.63
CA LYS A 81 -3.04 -20.46 16.11
C LYS A 81 -3.26 -19.21 16.95
N ASP A 82 -3.20 -18.05 16.31
CA ASP A 82 -3.44 -16.78 16.98
C ASP A 82 -4.87 -16.78 17.55
N PRO A 83 -5.06 -16.60 18.87
CA PRO A 83 -6.40 -16.53 19.46
C PRO A 83 -7.18 -15.29 19.01
N VAL A 84 -6.50 -14.26 18.48
CA VAL A 84 -7.12 -13.03 18.01
C VAL A 84 -7.04 -13.00 16.49
N GLU A 85 -8.19 -13.16 15.84
CA GLU A 85 -8.28 -12.89 14.40
C GLU A 85 -8.11 -11.38 14.16
N PHE A 86 -6.93 -10.99 13.70
CA PHE A 86 -6.68 -9.62 13.29
C PHE A 86 -7.41 -9.36 11.97
N ASP A 87 -8.59 -8.74 12.04
CA ASP A 87 -9.34 -8.38 10.84
C ASP A 87 -8.56 -7.31 10.06
N LYS A 88 -7.89 -7.73 8.98
CA LYS A 88 -7.10 -6.83 8.14
C LYS A 88 -8.06 -5.89 7.42
N LYS A 89 -8.26 -4.71 8.02
CA LYS A 89 -9.13 -3.63 7.52
C LYS A 89 -8.95 -3.37 6.02
N VAL A 90 -7.72 -3.38 5.52
CA VAL A 90 -7.37 -3.44 4.10
C VAL A 90 -6.03 -4.18 4.01
N ASP A 91 -5.83 -5.00 2.97
CA ASP A 91 -4.49 -5.55 2.70
C ASP A 91 -3.52 -4.39 2.41
N PRO A 92 -2.48 -4.17 3.24
CA PRO A 92 -1.51 -3.10 3.05
C PRO A 92 -0.84 -3.14 1.66
N ARG A 93 -0.79 -4.34 1.04
CA ARG A 93 -0.24 -4.56 -0.30
C ARG A 93 -1.11 -3.94 -1.41
N LYS A 94 -2.42 -3.79 -1.21
CA LYS A 94 -3.34 -3.18 -2.20
C LYS A 94 -3.13 -1.68 -2.36
N LEU A 95 -2.66 -1.01 -1.30
CA LEU A 95 -2.43 0.43 -1.29
C LEU A 95 -0.94 0.79 -1.35
N GLN A 96 -0.04 -0.20 -1.34
CA GLN A 96 1.42 -0.06 -1.41
C GLN A 96 1.96 1.05 -0.50
N PHE A 97 1.45 1.15 0.71
CA PHE A 97 2.07 2.02 1.70
C PHE A 97 3.38 1.37 2.16
N GLY A 98 4.51 1.85 1.65
CA GLY A 98 5.86 1.52 2.14
C GLY A 98 6.43 0.13 1.79
N SER A 99 5.61 -0.84 1.40
CA SER A 99 6.08 -2.21 1.10
C SER A 99 6.74 -2.32 -0.29
N LYS A 100 8.07 -2.55 -0.32
CA LYS A 100 8.88 -2.79 -1.54
C LYS A 100 9.13 -4.27 -1.86
N ILE A 101 8.51 -5.20 -1.14
CA ILE A 101 8.88 -6.63 -1.15
C ILE A 101 8.40 -7.35 -2.43
N ASN A 102 7.42 -6.79 -3.16
CA ASN A 102 7.07 -7.32 -4.48
C ASN A 102 7.86 -6.54 -5.54
N ASN A 103 8.65 -7.26 -6.35
CA ASN A 103 9.30 -6.80 -7.57
C ASN A 103 8.30 -6.28 -8.66
N HIS A 104 7.01 -6.22 -8.33
CA HIS A 104 6.07 -5.37 -9.03
C HIS A 104 6.32 -3.91 -8.63
N ASN A 105 7.23 -3.29 -9.37
CA ASN A 105 7.46 -1.84 -9.44
C ASN A 105 6.19 -1.09 -9.94
N SER A 106 5.04 -1.24 -9.28
CA SER A 106 3.95 -0.30 -9.48
C SER A 106 4.37 0.99 -8.79
N LYS A 107 4.97 1.92 -9.54
CA LYS A 107 5.01 3.32 -9.12
C LYS A 107 3.61 3.66 -8.61
N ARG A 108 3.49 4.15 -7.37
CA ARG A 108 2.22 4.56 -6.77
C ARG A 108 1.34 5.19 -7.84
N GLU A 109 0.31 4.48 -8.28
CA GLU A 109 -0.46 4.93 -9.43
C GLU A 109 -1.10 6.26 -9.06
N LYS A 110 -0.57 7.35 -9.63
CA LYS A 110 -1.08 8.70 -9.36
C LYS A 110 -2.52 8.83 -9.85
N TYR A 111 -2.92 7.99 -10.79
CA TYR A 111 -4.21 8.02 -11.46
C TYR A 111 -4.77 6.62 -11.64
N TYR A 112 -6.06 6.46 -11.31
CA TYR A 112 -6.82 5.23 -11.40
C TYR A 112 -7.94 5.39 -12.44
N ARG A 113 -8.47 4.27 -12.94
CA ARG A 113 -9.74 4.24 -13.69
C ARG A 113 -10.88 3.85 -12.77
N VAL A 114 -12.05 4.47 -12.95
CA VAL A 114 -13.27 4.05 -12.26
C VAL A 114 -13.79 2.79 -12.94
N LYS A 115 -13.84 1.68 -12.21
CA LYS A 115 -14.32 0.38 -12.71
C LYS A 115 -15.84 0.29 -12.57
N ASN A 116 -16.37 0.73 -11.43
CA ASN A 116 -17.81 0.71 -11.19
C ASN A 116 -18.24 1.82 -10.22
N VAL A 117 -19.46 2.33 -10.40
CA VAL A 117 -20.12 3.28 -9.48
C VAL A 117 -21.22 2.50 -8.77
N ILE A 118 -21.05 2.22 -7.47
CA ILE A 118 -22.03 1.45 -6.68
C ILE A 118 -23.16 2.37 -6.22
N SER A 119 -22.83 3.58 -5.77
CA SER A 119 -23.78 4.59 -5.30
C SER A 119 -23.19 5.99 -5.46
N PRO A 120 -23.96 7.07 -5.26
CA PRO A 120 -23.45 8.45 -5.33
C PRO A 120 -22.28 8.70 -4.38
N GLU A 121 -22.21 7.94 -3.29
CA GLU A 121 -21.14 8.02 -2.30
C GLU A 121 -20.03 7.00 -2.53
N ARG A 122 -20.26 5.89 -3.26
CA ARG A 122 -19.35 4.73 -3.27
C ARG A 122 -18.94 4.30 -4.67
N LEU A 123 -17.63 4.15 -4.88
CA LEU A 123 -17.02 3.78 -6.15
C LEU A 123 -16.04 2.62 -5.99
N ILE A 124 -15.83 1.88 -7.09
CA ILE A 124 -14.76 0.90 -7.24
C ILE A 124 -13.78 1.43 -8.28
N ILE A 125 -12.51 1.53 -7.91
CA ILE A 125 -11.44 2.06 -8.78
C ILE A 125 -10.28 1.07 -8.91
N GLY A 126 -9.52 1.18 -10.00
CA GLY A 126 -8.32 0.37 -10.25
C GLY A 126 -8.59 -1.14 -10.13
N ASP A 127 -7.74 -1.82 -9.35
CA ASP A 127 -7.77 -3.27 -9.12
C ASP A 127 -8.92 -3.76 -8.22
N GLY A 128 -9.94 -2.93 -7.98
CA GLY A 128 -11.10 -3.28 -7.15
C GLY A 128 -11.13 -2.59 -5.79
N LEU A 129 -10.37 -1.50 -5.62
CA LEU A 129 -10.38 -0.71 -4.40
C LEU A 129 -11.75 -0.02 -4.24
N LYS A 130 -12.44 -0.32 -3.14
CA LYS A 130 -13.71 0.32 -2.76
C LYS A 130 -13.42 1.61 -2.01
N VAL A 131 -14.01 2.71 -2.45
CA VAL A 131 -13.82 4.05 -1.87
C VAL A 131 -15.15 4.74 -1.65
N ARG A 132 -15.19 5.60 -0.63
CA ARG A 132 -16.33 6.45 -0.30
C ARG A 132 -15.96 7.93 -0.45
N LEU A 133 -16.79 8.69 -1.15
CA LEU A 133 -16.60 10.13 -1.34
C LEU A 133 -16.91 10.87 -0.04
N LEU A 134 -15.92 11.60 0.47
CA LEU A 134 -16.04 12.36 1.71
C LEU A 134 -16.92 13.60 1.53
N GLY A 135 -17.79 13.87 2.52
CA GLY A 135 -18.66 15.04 2.59
C GLY A 135 -19.94 14.95 1.74
N ILE A 136 -20.27 13.77 1.22
CA ILE A 136 -21.43 13.54 0.36
C ILE A 136 -22.41 12.61 1.06
N ARG A 137 -23.70 12.96 1.01
CA ARG A 137 -24.81 12.13 1.46
C ARG A 137 -25.81 11.88 0.32
N LYS A 138 -26.23 10.64 0.16
CA LYS A 138 -27.19 10.23 -0.88
C LYS A 138 -28.54 10.91 -0.67
N LYS A 139 -29.12 11.37 -1.78
CA LYS A 139 -30.48 11.91 -1.83
C LYS A 139 -31.39 10.88 -2.52
N PRO A 140 -32.37 10.26 -1.83
CA PRO A 140 -33.13 9.12 -2.36
C PRO A 140 -33.71 9.36 -3.76
N HIS A 141 -34.35 10.51 -3.97
CA HIS A 141 -35.02 10.87 -5.24
C HIS A 141 -34.07 11.18 -6.41
N LYS A 142 -32.77 11.42 -6.17
CA LYS A 142 -31.79 11.77 -7.21
C LYS A 142 -30.66 10.75 -7.37
N THR A 143 -30.80 9.59 -6.71
CA THR A 143 -29.76 8.55 -6.69
C THR A 143 -29.35 8.10 -8.11
N HIS A 144 -30.33 7.85 -8.98
CA HIS A 144 -30.06 7.40 -10.34
C HIS A 144 -29.30 8.46 -11.16
N GLN A 145 -29.78 9.70 -11.12
CA GLN A 145 -29.15 10.85 -11.79
C GLN A 145 -27.71 11.07 -11.31
N ALA A 146 -27.46 10.93 -10.01
CA ALA A 146 -26.12 11.08 -9.45
C ALA A 146 -25.15 9.97 -9.91
N ILE A 147 -25.64 8.73 -10.02
CA ILE A 147 -24.84 7.60 -10.53
C ILE A 147 -24.52 7.80 -12.01
N GLU A 148 -25.51 8.19 -12.81
CA GLU A 148 -25.34 8.47 -14.24
C GLU A 148 -24.35 9.62 -14.46
N PHE A 149 -24.50 10.72 -13.72
CA PHE A 149 -23.57 11.84 -13.73
C PHE A 149 -22.12 11.39 -13.44
N LEU A 150 -21.91 10.55 -12.42
CA LEU A 150 -20.59 10.01 -12.11
C LEU A 150 -20.05 9.13 -13.24
N ARG A 151 -20.89 8.26 -13.82
CA ARG A 151 -20.49 7.40 -14.95
C ARG A 151 -20.05 8.25 -16.13
N ASP A 152 -20.84 9.25 -16.51
CA ASP A 152 -20.55 10.10 -17.66
C ASP A 152 -19.29 10.95 -17.45
N LYS A 153 -19.13 11.53 -16.25
CA LYS A 153 -17.93 12.31 -15.93
C LYS A 153 -16.67 11.47 -15.81
N THR A 154 -16.78 10.20 -15.43
CA THR A 154 -15.61 9.32 -15.24
C THR A 154 -15.31 8.46 -16.46
N ARG A 155 -16.24 8.35 -17.42
CA ARG A 155 -16.08 7.57 -18.65
C ARG A 155 -14.88 8.07 -19.46
N GLY A 156 -13.93 7.18 -19.73
CA GLY A 156 -12.71 7.50 -20.49
C GLY A 156 -11.71 8.40 -19.75
N GLN A 157 -12.03 8.86 -18.53
CA GLN A 157 -11.16 9.73 -17.74
C GLN A 157 -10.47 8.95 -16.64
N LYS A 158 -9.26 9.39 -16.28
CA LYS A 158 -8.58 8.91 -15.08
C LYS A 158 -8.92 9.80 -13.90
N VAL A 159 -8.95 9.22 -12.70
CA VAL A 159 -9.22 9.90 -11.43
C VAL A 159 -8.02 9.77 -10.49
N PHE A 160 -7.88 10.71 -9.57
CA PHE A 160 -6.94 10.60 -8.46
C PHE A 160 -7.60 10.99 -7.14
N MET A 161 -7.09 10.44 -6.06
CA MET A 161 -7.64 10.64 -4.72
C MET A 161 -6.75 11.58 -3.90
N LYS A 162 -7.39 12.41 -3.07
CA LYS A 162 -6.76 13.05 -1.92
C LYS A 162 -7.46 12.62 -0.64
N PHE A 163 -6.70 12.53 0.43
CA PHE A 163 -7.21 12.14 1.75
C PHE A 163 -7.29 13.36 2.65
N ASP A 164 -8.24 13.33 3.57
CA ASP A 164 -8.25 14.22 4.73
C ASP A 164 -7.52 13.57 5.91
N THR A 165 -7.59 14.20 7.08
CA THR A 165 -7.13 13.69 8.37
C THR A 165 -7.82 12.36 8.70
N ILE A 166 -9.14 12.28 8.46
CA ILE A 166 -9.94 11.07 8.62
C ILE A 166 -9.91 10.27 7.31
N LYS A 167 -9.30 9.07 7.35
CA LYS A 167 -9.15 8.20 6.16
C LYS A 167 -10.16 7.06 6.08
N TYR A 168 -10.79 6.68 7.18
CA TYR A 168 -11.71 5.54 7.23
C TYR A 168 -12.96 5.92 8.00
N ASP A 169 -14.11 5.40 7.58
CA ASP A 169 -15.35 5.45 8.37
C ASP A 169 -15.47 4.26 9.32
N GLU A 170 -16.48 4.29 10.20
CA GLU A 170 -16.79 3.21 11.16
C GLU A 170 -17.06 1.86 10.48
N SER A 171 -17.58 1.90 9.24
CA SER A 171 -17.81 0.72 8.39
C SER A 171 -16.58 0.33 7.57
N ASN A 172 -15.41 0.86 7.89
CA ASN A 172 -14.12 0.56 7.28
C ASN A 172 -14.02 0.86 5.77
N ASN A 173 -14.79 1.82 5.27
CA ASN A 173 -14.65 2.33 3.90
C ASN A 173 -13.58 3.42 3.85
N LEU A 174 -12.73 3.37 2.82
CA LEU A 174 -11.70 4.38 2.58
C LEU A 174 -12.35 5.69 2.11
N LEU A 175 -12.24 6.74 2.92
CA LEU A 175 -12.78 8.08 2.66
C LEU A 175 -11.81 8.90 1.81
N CYS A 176 -12.29 9.49 0.73
CA CYS A 176 -11.45 10.32 -0.13
C CYS A 176 -12.19 11.47 -0.83
N TYR A 177 -11.41 12.48 -1.21
CA TYR A 177 -11.75 13.47 -2.20
C TYR A 177 -11.32 13.00 -3.58
N MET A 178 -12.26 12.91 -4.51
CA MET A 178 -12.00 12.41 -5.86
C MET A 178 -11.87 13.55 -6.86
N TYR A 179 -10.83 13.49 -7.67
CA TYR A 179 -10.57 14.45 -8.74
C TYR A 179 -10.40 13.74 -10.07
N LEU A 180 -10.92 14.32 -11.14
CA LEU A 180 -10.57 13.90 -12.51
C LEU A 180 -9.14 14.35 -12.84
N GLN A 181 -8.52 13.74 -13.86
CA GLN A 181 -7.17 14.10 -14.31
C GLN A 181 -7.05 15.59 -14.69
N ASN A 182 -8.12 16.21 -15.17
CA ASN A 182 -8.22 17.65 -15.44
C ASN A 182 -8.41 18.51 -14.17
N LYS A 183 -8.23 17.93 -12.98
CA LYS A 183 -8.41 18.54 -11.64
C LYS A 183 -9.85 18.93 -11.29
N THR A 184 -10.86 18.49 -12.05
CA THR A 184 -12.27 18.69 -11.67
C THR A 184 -12.56 17.95 -10.38
N PHE A 185 -13.07 18.67 -9.38
CA PHE A 185 -13.39 18.12 -8.07
C PHE A 185 -14.78 17.48 -8.08
N LEU A 186 -14.85 16.15 -8.12
CA LEU A 186 -16.12 15.43 -8.29
C LEU A 186 -17.05 15.62 -7.10
N ASN A 187 -16.52 15.61 -5.86
CA ASN A 187 -17.36 15.75 -4.66
C ASN A 187 -18.12 17.08 -4.66
N ALA A 188 -17.41 18.19 -4.89
CA ALA A 188 -18.03 19.52 -4.97
C ALA A 188 -18.99 19.64 -6.16
N HIS A 189 -18.68 19.00 -7.28
CA HIS A 189 -19.52 19.09 -8.48
C HIS A 189 -20.87 18.39 -8.28
N LEU A 190 -20.90 17.24 -7.59
CA LEU A 190 -22.15 16.57 -7.23
C LEU A 190 -23.05 17.47 -6.37
N ILE A 191 -22.46 18.15 -5.39
CA ILE A 191 -23.16 19.08 -4.49
C ILE A 191 -23.66 20.30 -5.29
N LYS A 192 -22.81 20.87 -6.14
CA LYS A 192 -23.15 22.02 -7.00
C LYS A 192 -24.25 21.70 -8.03
N GLN A 193 -24.43 20.45 -8.44
CA GLN A 193 -25.56 20.07 -9.31
C GLN A 193 -26.82 19.71 -8.50
N GLY A 194 -26.77 19.80 -7.17
CA GLY A 194 -27.88 19.46 -6.28
C GLY A 194 -28.31 17.99 -6.39
N LEU A 195 -27.40 17.09 -6.79
CA LEU A 195 -27.63 15.65 -6.98
C LEU A 195 -27.49 14.87 -5.66
N VAL A 196 -26.80 15.46 -4.69
CA VAL A 196 -26.49 14.89 -3.38
C VAL A 196 -26.60 15.97 -2.31
N ASP A 197 -26.80 15.56 -1.07
CA ASP A 197 -26.78 16.46 0.08
C ASP A 197 -25.38 16.48 0.72
N VAL A 198 -25.10 17.49 1.55
CA VAL A 198 -23.81 17.61 2.26
C VAL A 198 -23.87 16.77 3.53
N ASP A 199 -22.86 15.91 3.72
CA ASP A 199 -22.74 15.16 4.97
C ASP A 199 -22.19 16.07 6.08
N THR A 200 -22.93 16.21 7.19
CA THR A 200 -22.55 17.00 8.36
C THR A 200 -22.05 16.16 9.53
N SER A 201 -22.10 14.81 9.42
CA SER A 201 -21.76 13.88 10.50
C SER A 201 -20.29 13.93 10.90
N LEU A 202 -19.40 14.15 9.93
CA LEU A 202 -17.96 14.24 10.13
C LEU A 202 -17.48 15.69 10.07
N ASP A 203 -16.36 15.96 10.72
CA ASP A 203 -15.60 17.18 10.51
C ASP A 203 -14.49 16.93 9.47
N TYR A 204 -14.43 17.78 8.44
CA TYR A 204 -13.53 17.63 7.31
C TYR A 204 -13.23 18.97 6.67
N LYS A 205 -12.06 19.08 6.02
CA LYS A 205 -11.46 20.34 5.57
C LYS A 205 -12.37 21.19 4.68
N PHE A 206 -13.19 20.57 3.83
CA PHE A 206 -14.05 21.26 2.87
C PHE A 206 -15.51 21.44 3.32
N LYS A 207 -15.85 21.19 4.60
CA LYS A 207 -17.23 21.22 5.11
C LYS A 207 -17.93 22.55 4.88
N ASP A 208 -17.33 23.66 5.32
CA ASP A 208 -17.93 25.01 5.16
C ASP A 208 -18.14 25.37 3.68
N ARG A 209 -17.19 25.00 2.83
CA ARG A 209 -17.28 25.22 1.39
C ARG A 209 -18.42 24.41 0.76
N PHE A 210 -18.61 23.17 1.19
CA PHE A 210 -19.70 22.31 0.71
C PHE A 210 -21.06 22.86 1.14
N LEU A 211 -21.20 23.28 2.39
CA LEU A 211 -22.41 23.92 2.91
C LEU A 211 -22.76 25.20 2.14
N THR A 212 -21.78 26.07 1.90
CA THR A 212 -21.98 27.31 1.14
C THR A 212 -22.42 27.02 -0.30
N THR A 213 -21.81 26.02 -0.93
CA THR A 213 -22.13 25.62 -2.31
C THR A 213 -23.53 25.01 -2.40
N ALA A 214 -23.96 24.25 -1.39
CA ALA A 214 -25.29 23.67 -1.34
C ALA A 214 -26.39 24.71 -1.12
N GLY A 215 -26.13 25.77 -0.34
CA GLY A 215 -27.09 26.84 -0.06
C GLY A 215 -27.22 27.91 -1.14
N SER A 216 -26.35 27.89 -2.15
CA SER A 216 -26.38 28.83 -3.29
C SER A 216 -27.24 28.35 -4.47
N ASN A 217 -27.91 27.21 -4.32
CA ASN A 217 -28.71 26.52 -5.35
C ASN A 217 -30.19 26.44 -4.98
#